data_AF-A0A7S3UU73-F1
#
_entry.id   AF-A0A7S3UU73-F1
#
_cell.length_a   1.000
_cell.length_b   1.000
_cell.length_c   1.000
_cell.angle_alpha   90.00
_cell.angle_beta   90.00
_cell.angle_gamma   90.00
#
_symmetry.space_group_name_H-M   'P 1'
#
loop_
_entity.id
_entity.type
_entity.pdbx_description
1 polymer ?
#
loop_
_entity_poly.entity_id
_entity_poly.type
_entity_poly.pdbx_seq_one_letter_code
_entity_poly.pdbx_strand_id
1 'polypeptide(L)'
;TPTTLLDCIFGQRLCPVVVICSPCLQDMGLVFDSPYTIYEVRYVDGLQLLKIRNPPGDHEEWKGDWSDLSSLWTRRTKYKLEWADEEDNTFWMSFDDFCNCFRSLYVCHNIDPNKWKSAEAHGRWDLGNAEEGRVDTAAGLPSRHNRSCKIEENPQYTLRVFRPSAVRLTLSQVEMTGLAAPEILPVTMYLLRQQQSTLKRITEITRDKIVADTGAAVRERELELYLNLQPGTYTILVATYIAGMEGPFRVKVLSNYQVALEQFYPAPDIEAKGLAGKLAKKLNEQADKAADKVNANLDKAQAKATAAGLGGDPDAVKDDGDPYAGVGNGYAGGIPDNDDMV
;
A
#
# COMPACT_ATOMS: atom_id res chain seq x y z
N THR A 1 11.97 6.65 -10.98
CA THR A 1 13.10 6.15 -10.17
C THR A 1 12.81 4.69 -9.87
N PRO A 2 13.76 3.76 -10.04
CA PRO A 2 13.46 2.36 -9.71
C PRO A 2 13.38 2.28 -8.19
N THR A 3 12.19 1.99 -7.68
CA THR A 3 11.95 1.51 -6.32
C THR A 3 12.76 0.24 -6.18
N THR A 4 13.93 0.30 -5.55
CA THR A 4 14.72 -0.90 -5.33
C THR A 4 13.97 -1.81 -4.37
N LEU A 5 14.19 -3.13 -4.46
CA LEU A 5 13.65 -4.09 -3.48
C LEU A 5 14.04 -3.68 -2.05
N LEU A 6 15.22 -3.07 -1.90
CA LEU A 6 15.69 -2.39 -0.68
C LEU A 6 14.76 -1.26 -0.23
N ASP A 7 14.35 -0.33 -1.10
CA ASP A 7 13.42 0.74 -0.73
C ASP A 7 12.05 0.21 -0.30
N CYS A 8 11.59 -0.88 -0.92
CA CYS A 8 10.34 -1.54 -0.54
C CYS A 8 10.42 -2.23 0.82
N ILE A 9 11.53 -2.92 1.12
CA ILE A 9 11.72 -3.71 2.33
C ILE A 9 12.13 -2.83 3.53
N PHE A 10 13.05 -1.89 3.34
CA PHE A 10 13.56 -1.02 4.42
C PHE A 10 12.72 0.26 4.62
N GLY A 11 11.88 0.64 3.65
CA GLY A 11 11.06 1.85 3.70
C GLY A 11 9.67 1.68 4.31
N GLN A 12 9.21 0.45 4.57
CA GLN A 12 7.83 0.19 5.02
C GLN A 12 7.79 -0.32 6.46
N ARG A 13 7.01 0.36 7.31
CA ARG A 13 6.94 0.03 8.75
C ARG A 13 5.93 -1.07 9.12
N LEU A 14 4.98 -1.47 8.27
CA LEU A 14 3.86 -2.35 8.72
C LEU A 14 3.14 -3.13 7.58
N CYS A 15 3.86 -3.66 6.59
CA CYS A 15 3.23 -4.45 5.51
C CYS A 15 3.69 -5.91 5.62
N PRO A 16 2.79 -6.90 5.74
CA PRO A 16 3.22 -8.29 5.67
C PRO A 16 3.79 -8.56 4.28
N VAL A 17 5.02 -9.08 4.28
CA VAL A 17 5.73 -9.42 3.06
C VAL A 17 5.85 -10.93 2.99
N VAL A 18 5.30 -11.52 1.94
CA VAL A 18 5.34 -12.96 1.71
C VAL A 18 6.41 -13.28 0.67
N VAL A 19 7.23 -14.31 0.91
CA VAL A 19 8.27 -14.73 -0.04
C VAL A 19 8.20 -16.22 -0.31
N ILE A 20 8.64 -16.62 -1.52
CA ILE A 20 8.67 -18.02 -1.98
C ILE A 20 10.12 -18.43 -2.25
N CYS A 21 10.53 -19.54 -1.63
CA CYS A 21 11.86 -20.11 -1.73
C CYS A 21 12.08 -20.86 -3.06
N SER A 22 13.31 -20.80 -3.62
CA SER A 22 13.73 -21.54 -4.83
C SER A 22 14.06 -23.01 -4.53
N PRO A 23 14.07 -23.92 -5.53
CA PRO A 23 14.36 -25.34 -5.31
C PRO A 23 15.86 -25.59 -5.19
N CYS A 24 16.43 -25.14 -4.08
CA CYS A 24 17.73 -25.53 -3.52
C CYS A 24 17.72 -25.02 -2.06
N LEU A 25 18.32 -25.76 -1.12
CA LEU A 25 18.51 -25.41 0.32
C LEU A 25 17.53 -26.05 1.34
N GLN A 26 16.93 -27.21 1.08
CA GLN A 26 16.31 -28.01 2.16
C GLN A 26 17.31 -28.28 3.30
N ASP A 27 18.58 -28.53 2.95
CA ASP A 27 19.65 -28.77 3.92
C ASP A 27 19.98 -27.55 4.81
N MET A 28 19.54 -26.35 4.42
CA MET A 28 19.73 -25.11 5.20
C MET A 28 18.50 -24.74 6.05
N GLY A 29 17.51 -25.63 6.13
CA GLY A 29 16.29 -25.41 6.90
C GLY A 29 15.23 -24.54 6.21
N LEU A 30 15.34 -24.31 4.89
CA LEU A 30 14.29 -23.62 4.13
C LEU A 30 13.36 -24.61 3.43
N VAL A 31 12.06 -24.35 3.51
CA VAL A 31 10.97 -25.09 2.91
C VAL A 31 10.68 -24.51 1.52
N PHE A 32 10.74 -25.37 0.53
CA PHE A 32 10.46 -25.00 -0.86
C PHE A 32 8.97 -24.67 -1.06
N ASP A 33 8.70 -23.75 -2.00
CA ASP A 33 7.36 -23.37 -2.46
C ASP A 33 6.37 -23.01 -1.34
N SER A 34 6.90 -22.49 -0.23
CA SER A 34 6.12 -22.17 0.95
C SER A 34 6.20 -20.67 1.26
N PRO A 35 5.11 -20.06 1.78
CA PRO A 35 5.07 -18.64 2.09
C PRO A 35 5.75 -18.35 3.43
N TYR A 36 6.84 -17.60 3.39
CA TYR A 36 7.50 -17.04 4.57
C TYR A 36 7.05 -15.61 4.81
N THR A 37 7.09 -15.12 6.04
CA THR A 37 6.72 -13.73 6.37
C THR A 37 7.90 -12.94 6.91
N ILE A 38 8.20 -11.78 6.32
CA ILE A 38 9.20 -10.85 6.90
C ILE A 38 8.54 -10.06 8.03
N TYR A 39 9.10 -10.16 9.23
CA TYR A 39 8.65 -9.47 10.44
C TYR A 39 9.37 -8.14 10.62
N GLU A 40 10.70 -8.17 10.51
CA GLU A 40 11.54 -7.00 10.73
C GLU A 40 12.66 -6.91 9.71
N VAL A 41 13.09 -5.67 9.49
CA VAL A 41 14.20 -5.32 8.63
C VAL A 41 15.01 -4.27 9.37
N ARG A 42 16.29 -4.55 9.62
CA ARG A 42 17.17 -3.69 10.41
C ARG A 42 18.49 -3.44 9.70
N TYR A 43 18.94 -2.18 9.77
CA TYR A 43 20.30 -1.80 9.40
C TYR A 43 21.09 -1.50 10.67
N VAL A 44 22.06 -2.36 11.01
CA VAL A 44 22.82 -2.27 12.26
C VAL A 44 24.31 -2.41 12.00
N ASP A 45 25.08 -1.38 12.35
CA ASP A 45 26.55 -1.40 12.25
C ASP A 45 27.08 -1.82 10.85
N GLY A 46 26.38 -1.44 9.78
CA GLY A 46 26.75 -1.80 8.41
C GLY A 46 26.11 -3.08 7.89
N LEU A 47 25.42 -3.84 8.75
CA LEU A 47 24.73 -5.08 8.39
C LEU A 47 23.28 -4.82 8.01
N GLN A 48 22.81 -5.49 6.96
CA GLN A 48 21.41 -5.52 6.53
C GLN A 48 20.82 -6.88 6.90
N LEU A 49 19.95 -6.90 7.90
CA LEU A 49 19.41 -8.14 8.46
C LEU A 49 17.88 -8.13 8.41
N LEU A 50 17.30 -9.30 8.17
CA LEU A 50 15.86 -9.52 8.10
C LEU A 50 15.46 -10.58 9.11
N LYS A 51 14.43 -10.31 9.92
CA LYS A 51 13.76 -11.30 10.77
C LYS A 51 12.61 -11.91 9.97
N ILE A 52 12.64 -13.21 9.73
CA ILE A 52 11.70 -13.93 8.88
C ILE A 52 11.06 -15.06 9.68
N ARG A 53 9.75 -15.25 9.52
CA ARG A 53 8.98 -16.35 10.09
C ARG A 53 8.79 -17.45 9.07
N ASN A 54 8.99 -18.68 9.52
CA ASN A 54 8.69 -19.89 8.77
C ASN A 54 7.18 -20.00 8.42
N PRO A 55 6.85 -20.79 7.38
CA PRO A 55 5.47 -21.18 7.11
C PRO A 55 4.84 -21.90 8.31
N PRO A 56 3.50 -21.90 8.43
CA PRO A 56 2.81 -22.69 9.44
C PRO A 56 3.16 -24.18 9.32
N GLY A 57 3.62 -24.78 10.41
CA GLY A 57 4.07 -26.17 10.45
C GLY A 57 5.25 -26.35 11.39
N ASP A 58 5.67 -27.60 11.58
CA ASP A 58 6.89 -27.96 12.29
C ASP A 58 8.00 -28.18 11.26
N HIS A 59 8.89 -27.19 11.14
CA HIS A 59 9.94 -27.12 10.14
C HIS A 59 11.22 -26.64 10.81
N GLU A 60 12.36 -27.06 10.27
CA GLU A 60 13.64 -26.52 10.71
C GLU A 60 13.73 -25.03 10.40
N GLU A 61 14.53 -24.31 11.18
CA GLU A 61 14.86 -22.90 10.94
C GLU A 61 16.12 -22.77 10.10
N TRP A 62 16.35 -21.56 9.58
CA TRP A 62 17.53 -21.23 8.81
C TRP A 62 18.83 -21.63 9.53
N LYS A 63 19.74 -22.30 8.81
CA LYS A 63 21.02 -22.81 9.34
C LYS A 63 22.26 -22.02 8.89
N GLY A 64 22.07 -21.00 8.05
CA GLY A 64 23.17 -20.20 7.53
C GLY A 64 23.56 -19.04 8.43
N ASP A 65 24.18 -18.03 7.84
CA ASP A 65 24.63 -16.84 8.57
C ASP A 65 23.44 -16.13 9.23
N TRP A 66 23.65 -15.74 10.49
CA TRP A 66 22.65 -15.11 11.37
C TRP A 66 21.47 -16.00 11.80
N SER A 67 21.53 -17.31 11.53
CA SER A 67 20.72 -18.31 12.25
C SER A 67 20.91 -18.18 13.77
N ASP A 68 20.00 -18.75 14.57
CA ASP A 68 20.09 -18.63 16.03
C ASP A 68 21.33 -19.30 16.62
N LEU A 69 21.87 -20.32 15.93
CA LEU A 69 23.13 -20.99 16.26
C LEU A 69 24.37 -20.34 15.62
N SER A 70 24.21 -19.24 14.87
CA SER A 70 25.31 -18.58 14.16
C SER A 70 26.36 -18.02 15.12
N SER A 71 27.62 -18.32 14.84
CA SER A 71 28.77 -17.76 15.57
C SER A 71 29.01 -16.26 15.28
N LEU A 72 28.35 -15.69 14.27
CA LEU A 72 28.47 -14.28 13.91
C LEU A 72 27.78 -13.34 14.92
N TRP A 73 26.92 -13.89 15.77
CA TRP A 73 26.25 -13.11 16.80
C TRP A 73 27.24 -12.55 17.81
N THR A 74 27.18 -11.24 18.01
CA THR A 74 27.86 -10.56 19.11
C THR A 74 26.84 -10.08 20.14
N ARG A 75 27.26 -9.90 21.40
CA ARG A 75 26.41 -9.29 22.44
C ARG A 75 25.84 -7.94 22.01
N ARG A 76 26.65 -7.14 21.29
CA ARG A 76 26.23 -5.84 20.76
C ARG A 76 25.14 -5.98 19.71
N THR A 77 25.31 -6.89 18.73
CA THR A 77 24.31 -7.08 17.67
C THR A 77 23.01 -7.63 18.23
N LYS A 78 23.08 -8.62 19.13
CA LYS A 78 21.90 -9.18 19.82
C LYS A 78 21.13 -8.09 20.57
N TYR A 79 21.83 -7.25 21.34
CA TYR A 79 21.20 -6.14 22.05
C TYR A 79 20.50 -5.14 21.12
N LYS A 80 21.14 -4.75 20.01
CA LYS A 80 20.58 -3.76 19.07
C LYS A 80 19.39 -4.25 18.26
N LEU A 81 19.32 -5.56 18.00
CA LEU A 81 18.22 -6.19 17.28
C LEU A 81 17.11 -6.66 18.23
N GLU A 82 17.26 -6.47 19.54
CA GLU A 82 16.35 -7.03 20.54
C GLU A 82 16.19 -8.55 20.32
N TRP A 83 17.28 -9.21 19.93
CA TRP A 83 17.28 -10.65 19.68
C TRP A 83 17.02 -11.39 20.99
N ALA A 84 16.06 -12.32 20.94
CA ALA A 84 15.70 -13.20 22.02
C ALA A 84 15.86 -14.65 21.56
N ASP A 85 16.30 -15.52 22.48
CA ASP A 85 16.42 -16.95 22.24
C ASP A 85 15.05 -17.59 22.50
N GLU A 86 14.18 -17.54 21.50
CA GLU A 86 12.78 -17.96 21.60
C GLU A 86 12.48 -18.99 20.50
N GLU A 87 11.74 -20.04 20.84
CA GLU A 87 11.17 -20.97 19.85
C GLU A 87 9.90 -20.35 19.22
N ASP A 88 10.05 -19.22 18.53
CA ASP A 88 8.96 -18.46 17.91
C ASP A 88 8.74 -18.80 16.41
N ASN A 89 9.51 -19.76 15.90
CA ASN A 89 9.56 -20.19 14.50
C ASN A 89 9.99 -19.03 13.57
N THR A 90 10.90 -18.18 14.05
CA THR A 90 11.49 -17.08 13.30
C THR A 90 13.01 -17.14 13.38
N PHE A 91 13.67 -16.62 12.36
CA PHE A 91 15.12 -16.55 12.29
C PHE A 91 15.57 -15.23 11.67
N TRP A 92 16.81 -14.85 11.93
CA TRP A 92 17.45 -13.76 11.21
C TRP A 92 18.27 -14.29 10.02
N MET A 93 18.38 -13.50 8.97
CA MET A 93 19.30 -13.75 7.87
C MET A 93 19.86 -12.46 7.29
N SER A 94 20.98 -12.58 6.58
CA SER A 94 21.53 -11.47 5.80
C SER A 94 20.64 -11.15 4.60
N PHE A 95 20.64 -9.88 4.18
CA PHE A 95 19.96 -9.47 2.95
C PHE A 95 20.53 -10.17 1.70
N ASP A 96 21.83 -10.45 1.68
CA ASP A 96 22.47 -11.15 0.56
C ASP A 96 21.98 -12.60 0.47
N ASP A 97 21.91 -13.32 1.59
CA ASP A 97 21.34 -14.67 1.62
C ASP A 97 19.87 -14.67 1.24
N PHE A 98 19.10 -13.68 1.72
CA PHE A 98 17.71 -13.50 1.32
C PHE A 98 17.56 -13.40 -0.20
N CYS A 99 18.36 -12.56 -0.85
CA CYS A 99 18.35 -12.41 -2.31
C CYS A 99 18.75 -13.69 -3.06
N ASN A 100 19.59 -14.54 -2.46
CA ASN A 100 19.98 -15.81 -3.05
C ASN A 100 18.92 -16.91 -2.86
N CYS A 101 18.20 -16.90 -1.74
CA CYS A 101 17.26 -17.97 -1.37
C CYS A 101 15.84 -17.73 -1.90
N PHE A 102 15.38 -16.46 -1.91
CA PHE A 102 13.99 -16.12 -2.23
C PHE A 102 13.84 -15.53 -3.62
N ARG A 103 12.86 -16.03 -4.37
CA ARG A 103 12.66 -15.62 -5.78
C ARG A 103 11.55 -14.60 -5.98
N SER A 104 10.54 -14.65 -5.12
CA SER A 104 9.34 -13.84 -5.21
C SER A 104 9.12 -13.09 -3.91
N LEU A 105 8.71 -11.82 -4.01
CA LEU A 105 8.38 -10.93 -2.90
C LEU A 105 6.97 -10.38 -3.16
N TYR A 106 6.05 -10.62 -2.24
CA TYR A 106 4.70 -10.08 -2.28
C TYR A 106 4.54 -9.10 -1.14
N VAL A 107 4.22 -7.84 -1.44
CA VAL A 107 4.04 -6.79 -0.42
C VAL A 107 2.55 -6.47 -0.31
N CYS A 108 1.97 -6.74 0.86
CA CYS A 108 0.59 -6.41 1.14
C CYS A 108 0.50 -5.08 1.87
N HIS A 109 -0.03 -4.05 1.20
CA HIS A 109 -0.23 -2.75 1.83
C HIS A 109 -1.46 -2.75 2.74
N ASN A 110 -1.24 -2.60 4.05
CA ASN A 110 -2.33 -2.28 4.96
C ASN A 110 -2.71 -0.80 4.81
N ILE A 111 -3.78 -0.55 4.06
CA ILE A 111 -4.33 0.79 3.83
C ILE A 111 -5.28 1.10 4.99
N ASP A 112 -4.79 1.81 5.99
CA ASP A 112 -5.63 2.37 7.06
C ASP A 112 -6.54 3.47 6.48
N PRO A 113 -7.88 3.27 6.44
CA PRO A 113 -8.82 4.23 5.86
C PRO A 113 -8.84 5.58 6.59
N ASN A 114 -8.39 5.62 7.85
CA ASN A 114 -8.30 6.86 8.61
C ASN A 114 -7.13 7.72 8.13
N LYS A 115 -6.02 7.10 7.73
CA LYS A 115 -4.78 7.75 7.29
C LYS A 115 -4.71 7.98 5.78
N TRP A 116 -5.30 7.08 5.00
CA TRP A 116 -5.28 7.13 3.55
C TRP A 116 -6.65 7.51 3.00
N LYS A 117 -6.67 8.55 2.17
CA LYS A 117 -7.85 8.97 1.42
C LYS A 117 -7.84 8.30 0.06
N SER A 118 -9.01 7.89 -0.40
CA SER A 118 -9.18 7.30 -1.73
C SER A 118 -10.11 8.15 -2.58
N ALA A 119 -9.76 8.26 -3.85
CA ALA A 119 -10.62 8.82 -4.89
C ALA A 119 -10.56 7.89 -6.10
N GLU A 120 -11.69 7.65 -6.75
CA GLU A 120 -11.74 6.77 -7.91
C GLU A 120 -12.62 7.34 -9.00
N ALA A 121 -12.30 6.95 -10.23
CA ALA A 121 -13.06 7.29 -11.42
C ALA A 121 -13.16 6.06 -12.31
N HIS A 122 -14.36 5.78 -12.78
CA HIS A 122 -14.60 4.72 -13.77
C HIS A 122 -14.50 5.28 -15.17
N GLY A 123 -14.13 4.42 -16.12
CA GLY A 123 -14.01 4.77 -17.51
C GLY A 123 -14.11 3.54 -18.41
N ARG A 124 -14.06 3.81 -19.71
CA ARG A 124 -14.08 2.79 -20.75
C ARG A 124 -13.26 3.25 -21.95
N TRP A 125 -12.53 2.32 -22.55
CA TRP A 125 -12.10 2.44 -23.94
C TRP A 125 -13.26 1.93 -24.80
N ASP A 126 -13.82 2.81 -25.61
CA ASP A 126 -15.06 2.60 -26.35
C ASP A 126 -14.84 3.07 -27.78
N LEU A 127 -15.31 2.33 -28.79
CA LEU A 127 -15.23 2.76 -30.20
C LEU A 127 -16.19 3.92 -30.52
N GLY A 128 -17.03 4.30 -29.57
CA GLY A 128 -18.02 5.34 -29.72
C GLY A 128 -19.24 4.88 -30.50
N ASN A 129 -20.31 5.65 -30.37
CA ASN A 129 -21.51 5.56 -31.19
C ASN A 129 -22.15 6.95 -31.21
N ALA A 130 -22.05 7.64 -32.35
CA ALA A 130 -22.55 8.99 -32.52
C ALA A 130 -24.07 9.09 -32.30
N GLU A 131 -24.84 8.05 -32.63
CA GLU A 131 -26.29 8.01 -32.42
C GLU A 131 -26.66 7.95 -30.93
N GLU A 132 -25.78 7.37 -30.12
CA GLU A 132 -25.92 7.26 -28.66
C GLU A 132 -25.13 8.36 -27.92
N GLY A 133 -24.54 9.32 -28.64
CA GLY A 133 -23.70 10.37 -28.05
C GLY A 133 -22.39 9.87 -27.41
N ARG A 134 -21.99 8.61 -27.66
CA ARG A 134 -20.73 8.04 -27.19
C ARG A 134 -19.60 8.43 -28.13
N VAL A 135 -18.50 8.92 -27.57
CA VAL A 135 -17.29 9.29 -28.32
C VAL A 135 -16.30 8.14 -28.35
N ASP A 136 -15.53 8.04 -29.44
CA ASP A 136 -14.42 7.08 -29.53
C ASP A 136 -13.32 7.48 -28.55
N THR A 137 -13.03 6.59 -27.61
CA THR A 137 -11.95 6.70 -26.63
C THR A 137 -10.92 5.59 -26.75
N ALA A 138 -11.09 4.66 -27.70
CA ALA A 138 -10.22 3.52 -27.90
C ALA A 138 -9.10 3.85 -28.91
N ALA A 139 -8.40 4.98 -28.75
CA ALA A 139 -7.39 5.45 -29.70
C ALA A 139 -6.03 4.74 -29.59
N GLY A 140 -5.73 4.16 -28.42
CA GLY A 140 -4.50 3.41 -28.16
C GLY A 140 -3.24 4.28 -28.09
N LEU A 141 -2.06 3.65 -28.22
CA LEU A 141 -0.76 4.34 -28.17
C LEU A 141 -0.14 4.54 -29.55
N PRO A 142 0.68 5.60 -29.75
CA PRO A 142 1.45 5.77 -30.96
C PRO A 142 2.47 4.63 -31.09
N SER A 143 2.35 3.83 -32.14
CA SER A 143 3.26 2.71 -32.39
C SER A 143 3.40 2.43 -33.90
N ARG A 144 4.32 1.53 -34.27
CA ARG A 144 4.44 1.06 -35.66
C ARG A 144 3.12 0.50 -36.20
N HIS A 145 2.32 -0.09 -35.31
CA HIS A 145 1.04 -0.75 -35.57
C HIS A 145 -0.17 0.21 -35.41
N ASN A 146 0.05 1.43 -34.91
CA ASN A 146 -0.98 2.43 -34.68
C ASN A 146 -0.46 3.83 -35.05
N ARG A 147 -0.23 4.05 -36.35
CA ARG A 147 0.44 5.25 -36.87
C ARG A 147 -0.45 6.49 -36.90
N SER A 148 -1.75 6.29 -37.05
CA SER A 148 -2.78 7.35 -37.06
C SER A 148 -3.35 7.62 -35.67
N CYS A 149 -2.66 7.15 -34.61
CA CYS A 149 -3.06 7.34 -33.23
C CYS A 149 -3.24 8.83 -32.90
N LYS A 150 -4.40 9.17 -32.34
CA LYS A 150 -4.66 10.47 -31.72
C LYS A 150 -4.75 10.28 -30.23
N ILE A 151 -3.65 10.59 -29.54
CA ILE A 151 -3.53 10.25 -28.13
C ILE A 151 -4.51 11.02 -27.25
N GLU A 152 -4.90 12.22 -27.70
CA GLU A 152 -5.87 13.09 -27.07
C GLU A 152 -7.29 12.53 -27.00
N GLU A 153 -7.58 11.50 -27.80
CA GLU A 153 -8.86 10.77 -27.79
C GLU A 153 -8.87 9.66 -26.74
N ASN A 154 -7.73 9.27 -26.14
CA ASN A 154 -7.77 8.37 -24.98
C ASN A 154 -8.32 9.08 -23.74
N PRO A 155 -8.91 8.34 -22.77
CA PRO A 155 -9.39 8.91 -21.52
C PRO A 155 -8.28 9.60 -20.72
N GLN A 156 -8.59 10.79 -20.21
CA GLN A 156 -7.69 11.61 -19.40
C GLN A 156 -8.39 12.03 -18.12
N TYR A 157 -7.67 11.96 -17.00
CA TYR A 157 -8.16 12.37 -15.69
C TYR A 157 -7.23 13.43 -15.11
N THR A 158 -7.80 14.41 -14.43
CA THR A 158 -7.03 15.40 -13.68
C THR A 158 -6.84 14.91 -12.26
N LEU A 159 -5.59 14.91 -11.80
CA LEU A 159 -5.22 14.68 -10.42
C LEU A 159 -4.64 15.98 -9.84
N ARG A 160 -5.32 16.56 -8.87
CA ARG A 160 -4.83 17.74 -8.14
C ARG A 160 -4.31 17.32 -6.77
N VAL A 161 -3.05 17.67 -6.52
CA VAL A 161 -2.32 17.42 -5.27
C VAL A 161 -2.08 18.77 -4.59
N PHE A 162 -2.52 18.91 -3.34
CA PHE A 162 -2.52 20.20 -2.63
C PHE A 162 -1.27 20.46 -1.78
N ARG A 163 -0.58 19.38 -1.39
CA ARG A 163 0.65 19.40 -0.57
C ARG A 163 1.57 18.25 -1.03
N PRO A 164 2.85 18.22 -0.64
CA PRO A 164 3.67 17.03 -0.86
C PRO A 164 2.99 15.80 -0.23
N SER A 165 2.65 14.82 -1.07
CA SER A 165 1.84 13.66 -0.69
C SER A 165 2.38 12.38 -1.30
N ALA A 166 2.33 11.29 -0.53
CA ALA A 166 2.51 9.94 -1.04
C ALA A 166 1.23 9.54 -1.77
N VAL A 167 1.38 9.02 -2.99
CA VAL A 167 0.27 8.64 -3.86
C VAL A 167 0.54 7.26 -4.45
N ARG A 168 -0.49 6.41 -4.41
CA ARG A 168 -0.59 5.17 -5.19
C ARG A 168 -1.69 5.36 -6.23
N LEU A 169 -1.32 5.19 -7.50
CA LEU A 169 -2.26 5.15 -8.62
C LEU A 169 -2.43 3.70 -9.04
N THR A 170 -3.68 3.27 -9.21
CA THR A 170 -4.01 1.93 -9.68
C THR A 170 -4.96 2.03 -10.85
N LEU A 171 -4.62 1.38 -11.98
CA LEU A 171 -5.51 1.18 -13.12
C LEU A 171 -5.96 -0.28 -13.12
N SER A 172 -7.24 -0.54 -12.88
CA SER A 172 -7.82 -1.89 -12.86
C SER A 172 -8.78 -2.09 -14.04
N GLN A 173 -8.70 -3.22 -14.74
CA GLN A 173 -9.65 -3.59 -15.80
C GLN A 173 -10.90 -4.27 -15.22
N VAL A 174 -11.79 -3.45 -14.66
CA VAL A 174 -13.01 -3.87 -13.95
C VAL A 174 -14.23 -3.10 -14.43
N GLU A 175 -15.39 -3.75 -14.36
CA GLU A 175 -16.67 -3.09 -14.54
C GLU A 175 -16.99 -2.12 -13.39
N MET A 176 -18.01 -1.28 -13.59
CA MET A 176 -18.48 -0.35 -12.56
C MET A 176 -18.98 -1.05 -11.29
N THR A 177 -19.46 -2.29 -11.42
CA THR A 177 -19.86 -3.16 -10.31
C THR A 177 -18.66 -3.74 -9.53
N GLY A 178 -17.44 -3.55 -10.04
CA GLY A 178 -16.22 -4.15 -9.50
C GLY A 178 -15.91 -5.55 -10.03
N LEU A 179 -16.76 -6.10 -10.92
CA LEU A 179 -16.50 -7.39 -11.56
C LEU A 179 -15.31 -7.30 -12.51
N ALA A 180 -14.49 -8.35 -12.50
CA ALA A 180 -13.36 -8.51 -13.41
C ALA A 180 -13.85 -8.55 -14.87
N ALA A 181 -13.30 -7.69 -15.74
CA ALA A 181 -13.60 -7.74 -17.17
C ALA A 181 -13.17 -9.09 -17.78
N PRO A 182 -13.94 -9.73 -18.66
CA PRO A 182 -13.60 -11.06 -19.15
C PRO A 182 -12.28 -11.10 -19.93
N GLU A 183 -11.97 -10.04 -20.68
CA GLU A 183 -10.73 -9.90 -21.44
C GLU A 183 -9.73 -9.02 -20.70
N ILE A 184 -8.44 -9.40 -20.74
CA ILE A 184 -7.32 -8.58 -20.24
C ILE A 184 -6.66 -7.89 -21.44
N LEU A 185 -6.94 -6.60 -21.61
CA LEU A 185 -6.33 -5.80 -22.65
C LEU A 185 -4.88 -5.47 -22.29
N PRO A 186 -3.99 -5.32 -23.30
CA PRO A 186 -2.66 -4.76 -23.09
C PRO A 186 -2.78 -3.24 -22.88
N VAL A 187 -2.56 -2.78 -21.65
CA VAL A 187 -2.80 -1.37 -21.24
C VAL A 187 -1.57 -0.75 -20.61
N THR A 188 -1.55 0.58 -20.55
CA THR A 188 -0.55 1.35 -19.81
C THR A 188 -1.18 2.63 -19.22
N MET A 189 -0.52 3.19 -18.21
CA MET A 189 -0.90 4.42 -17.53
C MET A 189 0.30 5.38 -17.48
N TYR A 190 0.07 6.63 -17.91
CA TYR A 190 1.02 7.73 -17.79
C TYR A 190 0.51 8.75 -16.79
N LEU A 191 1.41 9.25 -15.95
CA LEU A 191 1.20 10.44 -15.14
C LEU A 191 2.06 11.59 -15.68
N LEU A 192 1.39 12.63 -16.13
CA LEU A 192 2.00 13.78 -16.81
C LEU A 192 1.80 15.05 -15.98
N ARG A 193 2.82 15.90 -15.89
CA ARG A 193 2.71 17.19 -15.21
C ARG A 193 2.09 18.23 -16.12
N GLN A 194 1.11 18.98 -15.62
CA GLN A 194 0.59 20.17 -16.31
C GLN A 194 1.48 21.38 -15.95
N GLN A 195 2.12 21.98 -16.96
CA GLN A 195 2.97 23.16 -16.78
C GLN A 195 2.24 24.49 -17.01
N GLN A 196 1.10 24.46 -17.71
CA GLN A 196 0.33 25.65 -18.06
C GLN A 196 -0.71 25.99 -16.99
N SER A 197 -1.07 27.27 -16.89
CA SER A 197 -2.14 27.74 -16.01
C SER A 197 -3.53 27.24 -16.42
N THR A 198 -3.70 26.93 -17.71
CA THR A 198 -4.94 26.38 -18.27
C THR A 198 -4.78 24.89 -18.56
N LEU A 199 -5.74 24.09 -18.09
CA LEU A 199 -5.78 22.66 -18.34
C LEU A 199 -6.05 22.38 -19.83
N LYS A 200 -5.20 21.57 -20.44
CA LYS A 200 -5.34 21.15 -21.84
C LYS A 200 -5.20 19.64 -21.97
N ARG A 201 -5.91 19.06 -22.96
CA ARG A 201 -5.74 17.66 -23.34
C ARG A 201 -4.30 17.42 -23.76
N ILE A 202 -3.76 16.32 -23.30
CA ILE A 202 -2.47 15.82 -23.75
C ILE A 202 -2.65 15.31 -25.19
N THR A 203 -1.93 15.92 -26.12
CA THR A 203 -1.88 15.54 -27.55
C THR A 203 -0.57 14.86 -27.92
N GLU A 204 0.40 14.82 -27.02
CA GLU A 204 1.71 14.23 -27.21
C GLU A 204 2.29 13.80 -25.86
N ILE A 205 2.93 12.62 -25.82
CA ILE A 205 3.73 12.20 -24.66
C ILE A 205 5.18 12.60 -24.94
N THR A 206 5.65 13.62 -24.23
CA THR A 206 7.05 14.07 -24.29
C THR A 206 7.74 13.78 -22.97
N ARG A 207 9.02 13.40 -23.01
CA ARG A 207 9.77 12.94 -21.84
C ARG A 207 9.85 13.97 -20.71
N ASP A 208 9.82 15.26 -21.04
CA ASP A 208 9.83 16.37 -20.08
C ASP A 208 8.53 16.51 -19.27
N LYS A 209 7.41 15.99 -19.80
CA LYS A 209 6.10 16.03 -19.13
C LYS A 209 5.84 14.79 -18.29
N ILE A 210 6.51 13.66 -18.57
CA ILE A 210 6.32 12.40 -17.84
C ILE A 210 6.89 12.55 -16.43
N VAL A 211 6.03 12.37 -15.43
CA VAL A 211 6.42 12.26 -14.02
C VAL A 211 6.69 10.80 -13.69
N ALA A 212 5.78 9.92 -14.13
CA ALA A 212 5.88 8.47 -13.99
C ALA A 212 5.02 7.78 -15.05
N ASP A 213 5.35 6.55 -15.38
CA ASP A 213 4.54 5.67 -16.22
C ASP A 213 4.73 4.21 -15.80
N THR A 214 3.80 3.36 -16.23
CA THR A 214 3.86 1.91 -15.99
C THR A 214 4.71 1.17 -17.04
N GLY A 215 5.37 1.89 -17.94
CA GLY A 215 6.15 1.33 -19.05
C GLY A 215 5.31 0.87 -20.25
N ALA A 216 5.80 -0.17 -20.92
CA ALA A 216 5.15 -0.74 -22.11
C ALA A 216 3.75 -1.28 -21.79
N ALA A 217 2.86 -1.30 -22.79
CA ALA A 217 1.54 -1.86 -22.61
C ALA A 217 1.61 -3.37 -22.37
N VAL A 218 1.07 -3.85 -21.25
CA VAL A 218 1.12 -5.25 -20.83
C VAL A 218 -0.28 -5.77 -20.49
N ARG A 219 -0.48 -7.08 -20.65
CA ARG A 219 -1.73 -7.75 -20.30
C ARG A 219 -1.77 -8.09 -18.82
N GLU A 220 -1.91 -7.04 -18.01
CA GLU A 220 -2.10 -7.16 -16.58
C GLU A 220 -3.46 -6.63 -16.17
N ARG A 221 -4.08 -7.31 -15.20
CA ARG A 221 -5.38 -6.92 -14.66
C ARG A 221 -5.32 -5.55 -14.00
N GLU A 222 -4.24 -5.31 -13.26
CA GLU A 222 -4.02 -4.10 -12.50
C GLU A 222 -2.60 -3.59 -12.76
N LEU A 223 -2.49 -2.29 -13.00
CA LEU A 223 -1.21 -1.59 -13.10
C LEU A 223 -1.10 -0.55 -12.00
N GLU A 224 0.08 -0.41 -11.41
CA GLU A 224 0.28 0.43 -10.24
C GLU A 224 1.48 1.36 -10.36
N LEU A 225 1.34 2.56 -9.82
CA LEU A 225 2.43 3.51 -9.63
C LEU A 225 2.44 4.00 -8.19
N TYR A 226 3.63 4.01 -7.59
CA TYR A 226 3.87 4.49 -6.24
C TYR A 226 4.87 5.63 -6.29
N LEU A 227 4.49 6.79 -5.79
CA LEU A 227 5.30 7.99 -5.92
C LEU A 227 4.95 9.06 -4.90
N ASN A 228 5.92 9.93 -4.61
CA ASN A 228 5.71 11.16 -3.86
C ASN A 228 5.51 12.31 -4.84
N LEU A 229 4.33 12.92 -4.81
CA LEU A 229 3.97 14.03 -5.67
C LEU A 229 4.12 15.36 -4.95
N GLN A 230 4.70 16.33 -5.66
CA GLN A 230 4.71 17.72 -5.23
C GLN A 230 3.33 18.37 -5.50
N PRO A 231 2.99 19.47 -4.81
CA PRO A 231 1.76 20.20 -5.06
C PRO A 231 1.67 20.61 -6.53
N GLY A 232 0.52 20.40 -7.14
CA GLY A 232 0.31 20.70 -8.54
C GLY A 232 -0.83 19.93 -9.16
N THR A 233 -1.02 20.17 -10.45
CA THR A 233 -2.03 19.48 -11.26
C THR A 233 -1.32 18.55 -12.24
N TYR A 234 -1.81 17.32 -12.29
CA TYR A 234 -1.31 16.25 -13.12
C TYR A 234 -2.42 15.71 -14.00
N THR A 235 -2.05 15.12 -15.13
CA THR A 235 -2.95 14.38 -16.00
C THR A 235 -2.58 12.91 -15.96
N ILE A 236 -3.56 12.08 -15.60
CA ILE A 236 -3.49 10.63 -15.75
C ILE A 236 -4.05 10.30 -17.12
N LEU A 237 -3.23 9.74 -17.99
CA LEU A 237 -3.60 9.26 -19.32
C LEU A 237 -3.57 7.73 -19.29
N VAL A 238 -4.69 7.11 -19.68
CA VAL A 238 -4.81 5.64 -19.72
C VAL A 238 -5.11 5.19 -21.14
N ALA A 239 -4.34 4.25 -21.65
CA ALA A 239 -4.43 3.84 -23.05
C ALA A 239 -4.16 2.35 -23.23
N THR A 240 -4.79 1.77 -24.25
CA THR A 240 -4.51 0.43 -24.75
C THR A 240 -3.31 0.45 -25.70
N TYR A 241 -2.76 -0.73 -26.02
CA TYR A 241 -1.62 -0.84 -26.93
C TYR A 241 -1.91 -0.32 -28.35
N ILE A 242 -3.10 -0.62 -28.88
CA ILE A 242 -3.54 -0.22 -30.22
C ILE A 242 -4.99 0.27 -30.20
N ALA A 243 -5.37 1.00 -31.23
CA ALA A 243 -6.72 1.50 -31.40
C ALA A 243 -7.76 0.36 -31.56
N GLY A 244 -9.00 0.65 -31.18
CA GLY A 244 -10.16 -0.23 -31.30
C GLY A 244 -10.26 -1.36 -30.28
N MET A 245 -9.43 -1.34 -29.24
CA MET A 245 -9.56 -2.23 -28.09
C MET A 245 -10.55 -1.65 -27.09
N GLU A 246 -11.67 -2.35 -26.86
CA GLU A 246 -12.73 -1.88 -25.98
C GLU A 246 -12.72 -2.61 -24.62
N GLY A 247 -12.92 -1.86 -23.54
CA GLY A 247 -12.95 -2.47 -22.21
C GLY A 247 -13.21 -1.46 -21.09
N PRO A 248 -13.89 -1.89 -20.01
CA PRO A 248 -14.10 -1.06 -18.84
C PRO A 248 -12.85 -1.02 -17.96
N PHE A 249 -12.65 0.09 -17.27
CA PHE A 249 -11.58 0.23 -16.30
C PHE A 249 -11.96 1.16 -15.15
N ARG A 250 -11.14 1.13 -14.10
CA ARG A 250 -11.19 2.03 -12.96
C ARG A 250 -9.80 2.59 -12.70
N VAL A 251 -9.72 3.91 -12.54
CA VAL A 251 -8.55 4.61 -12.00
C VAL A 251 -8.82 4.88 -10.53
N LYS A 252 -7.98 4.35 -9.65
CA LYS A 252 -8.04 4.58 -8.21
C LYS A 252 -6.79 5.31 -7.76
N VAL A 253 -6.99 6.31 -6.91
CA VAL A 253 -5.93 7.10 -6.28
C VAL A 253 -6.05 6.90 -4.78
N LEU A 254 -4.97 6.45 -4.17
CA LEU A 254 -4.79 6.36 -2.73
C LEU A 254 -3.73 7.37 -2.33
N SER A 255 -4.02 8.23 -1.36
CA SER A 255 -3.06 9.22 -0.89
C SER A 255 -3.13 9.42 0.62
N ASN A 256 -1.98 9.73 1.23
CA ASN A 256 -1.90 10.09 2.64
C ASN A 256 -2.50 11.47 2.97
N TYR A 257 -3.04 12.18 1.97
CA TYR A 257 -3.79 13.41 2.15
C TYR A 257 -4.92 13.52 1.10
N GLN A 258 -5.86 14.44 1.31
CA GLN A 258 -6.92 14.70 0.34
C GLN A 258 -6.33 15.08 -1.01
N VAL A 259 -6.86 14.48 -2.08
CA VAL A 259 -6.59 14.80 -3.48
C VAL A 259 -7.91 15.04 -4.20
N ALA A 260 -7.88 15.70 -5.36
CA ALA A 260 -9.04 15.78 -6.25
C ALA A 260 -8.75 15.00 -7.53
N LEU A 261 -9.59 14.01 -7.81
CA LEU A 261 -9.57 13.22 -9.04
C LEU A 261 -10.82 13.55 -9.84
N GLU A 262 -10.66 14.01 -11.07
CA GLU A 262 -11.77 14.39 -11.93
C GLU A 262 -11.57 13.83 -13.34
N GLN A 263 -12.63 13.31 -13.95
CA GLN A 263 -12.62 12.98 -15.36
C GLN A 263 -12.49 14.25 -16.20
N PHE A 264 -11.44 14.32 -17.00
CA PHE A 264 -11.14 15.46 -17.86
C PHE A 264 -11.57 15.19 -19.31
N TYR A 265 -11.30 13.99 -19.81
CA TYR A 265 -11.76 13.51 -21.10
C TYR A 265 -12.08 12.00 -21.04
N PRO A 266 -13.12 11.50 -21.72
CA PRO A 266 -14.21 12.27 -22.34
C PRO A 266 -14.92 13.15 -21.31
N ALA A 267 -15.56 14.23 -21.76
CA ALA A 267 -16.28 15.09 -20.84
C ALA A 267 -17.36 14.24 -20.13
N PRO A 268 -17.45 14.29 -18.80
CA PRO A 268 -18.44 13.50 -18.09
C PRO A 268 -19.84 13.91 -18.55
N ASP A 269 -20.68 12.92 -18.81
CA ASP A 269 -22.07 13.15 -19.20
C ASP A 269 -22.77 13.99 -18.11
N ILE A 270 -23.32 15.14 -18.51
CA ILE A 270 -23.82 16.17 -17.59
C ILE A 270 -25.00 15.61 -16.76
N GLU A 271 -25.78 14.70 -17.33
CA GLU A 271 -26.88 14.02 -16.65
C GLU A 271 -26.40 12.97 -15.64
N ALA A 272 -25.35 12.21 -15.99
CA ALA A 272 -24.74 11.22 -15.11
C ALA A 272 -24.10 11.86 -13.86
N LYS A 273 -23.48 13.05 -13.98
CA LYS A 273 -22.96 13.82 -12.84
C LYS A 273 -24.07 14.21 -11.85
N GLY A 274 -25.25 14.58 -12.35
CA GLY A 274 -26.40 14.92 -11.53
C GLY A 274 -26.93 13.73 -10.73
N LEU A 275 -27.00 12.55 -11.36
CA LEU A 275 -27.48 11.32 -10.72
C LEU A 275 -26.44 10.72 -9.76
N ALA A 276 -25.17 10.61 -10.20
CA ALA A 276 -24.07 10.08 -9.40
C ALA A 276 -23.76 10.98 -8.20
N GLY A 277 -23.80 12.30 -8.37
CA GLY A 277 -23.65 13.25 -7.25
C GLY A 277 -24.77 13.13 -6.22
N LYS A 278 -26.02 12.91 -6.66
CA LYS A 278 -27.15 12.63 -5.76
C LYS A 278 -27.00 11.29 -5.05
N LEU A 279 -26.54 10.25 -5.76
CA LEU A 279 -26.36 8.91 -5.20
C LEU A 279 -25.22 8.88 -4.17
N ALA A 280 -24.08 9.49 -4.49
CA ALA A 280 -22.92 9.58 -3.61
C ALA A 280 -23.25 10.39 -2.33
N LYS A 281 -23.98 11.51 -2.47
CA LYS A 281 -24.46 12.28 -1.32
C LYS A 281 -25.39 11.44 -0.42
N LYS A 282 -26.30 10.67 -1.02
CA LYS A 282 -27.23 9.80 -0.30
C LYS A 282 -26.52 8.64 0.40
N LEU A 283 -25.49 8.05 -0.23
CA LEU A 283 -24.66 6.99 0.37
C LEU A 283 -23.84 7.51 1.55
N ASN A 284 -23.21 8.69 1.43
CA ASN A 284 -22.49 9.31 2.54
C ASN A 284 -23.43 9.66 3.70
N GLU A 285 -24.60 10.27 3.43
CA GLU A 285 -25.60 10.55 4.46
C GLU A 285 -26.13 9.28 5.16
N GLN A 286 -26.18 8.14 4.47
CA GLN A 286 -26.56 6.86 5.06
C GLN A 286 -25.43 6.24 5.89
N ALA A 287 -24.18 6.37 5.43
CA ALA A 287 -23.00 5.93 6.17
C ALA A 287 -22.82 6.73 7.47
N ASP A 288 -23.00 8.05 7.43
CA ASP A 288 -22.92 8.92 8.61
C ASP A 288 -24.01 8.57 9.63
N LYS A 289 -25.25 8.38 9.18
CA LYS A 289 -26.35 7.94 10.05
C LYS A 289 -26.13 6.55 10.66
N ALA A 290 -25.47 5.65 9.92
CA ALA A 290 -25.13 4.33 10.43
C ALA A 290 -24.03 4.43 11.49
N ALA A 291 -23.01 5.25 11.27
CA ALA A 291 -21.94 5.51 12.24
C ALA A 291 -22.48 6.15 13.53
N ASP A 292 -23.34 7.16 13.40
CA ASP A 292 -23.99 7.82 14.55
C ASP A 292 -24.83 6.83 15.38
N LYS A 293 -25.53 5.91 14.71
CA LYS A 293 -26.32 4.88 15.38
C LYS A 293 -25.45 3.86 16.12
N VAL A 294 -24.30 3.50 15.55
CA VAL A 294 -23.32 2.60 16.19
C VAL A 294 -22.72 3.27 17.42
N ASN A 295 -22.31 4.53 17.32
CA ASN A 295 -21.75 5.30 18.43
C ASN A 295 -22.79 5.47 19.56
N ALA A 296 -24.03 5.84 19.24
CA ALA A 296 -25.10 5.96 20.22
C ALA A 296 -25.44 4.63 20.93
N ASN A 297 -25.24 3.49 20.25
CA ASN A 297 -25.41 2.17 20.86
C ASN A 297 -24.23 1.79 21.77
N LEU A 298 -23.00 2.16 21.40
CA LEU A 298 -21.81 2.00 22.23
C LEU A 298 -21.91 2.84 23.50
N ASP A 299 -22.34 4.11 23.39
CA ASP A 299 -22.52 5.00 24.55
C ASP A 299 -23.59 4.45 25.51
N LYS A 300 -24.69 3.92 24.98
CA LYS A 300 -25.74 3.27 25.79
C LYS A 300 -25.25 1.97 26.43
N ALA A 301 -24.43 1.18 25.73
CA ALA A 301 -23.85 -0.04 26.25
C ALA A 301 -22.86 0.25 27.39
N GLN A 302 -22.01 1.28 27.21
CA GLN A 302 -21.09 1.77 28.24
C GLN A 302 -21.86 2.32 29.45
N ALA A 303 -22.86 3.18 29.24
CA ALA A 303 -23.68 3.70 30.34
C ALA A 303 -24.41 2.59 31.11
N LYS A 304 -24.87 1.54 30.42
CA LYS A 304 -25.51 0.38 31.05
C LYS A 304 -24.51 -0.50 31.81
N ALA A 305 -23.28 -0.65 31.31
CA ALA A 305 -22.21 -1.37 32.01
C ALA A 305 -21.76 -0.63 33.28
N THR A 306 -21.65 0.70 33.22
CA THR A 306 -21.34 1.56 34.38
C THR A 306 -22.47 1.52 35.41
N ALA A 307 -23.74 1.54 34.98
CA ALA A 307 -24.90 1.45 35.88
C ALA A 307 -25.09 0.05 36.51
N ALA A 308 -24.59 -1.02 35.87
CA ALA A 308 -24.64 -2.39 36.38
C ALA A 308 -23.50 -2.72 37.37
N GLY A 309 -22.63 -1.75 37.71
CA GLY A 309 -21.53 -1.95 38.64
C GLY A 309 -20.38 -2.81 38.10
N LEU A 310 -20.30 -3.02 36.78
CA LEU A 310 -19.24 -3.78 36.10
C LEU A 310 -18.13 -2.87 35.55
N GLY A 311 -17.96 -1.68 36.13
CA GLY A 311 -16.84 -0.79 35.81
C GLY A 311 -15.57 -1.28 36.50
N GLY A 312 -14.88 -2.24 35.88
CA GLY A 312 -13.50 -2.54 36.24
C GLY A 312 -12.58 -1.43 35.76
N ASP A 313 -11.72 -0.95 36.65
CA ASP A 313 -10.61 -0.06 36.34
C ASP A 313 -9.73 -0.69 35.25
N PRO A 314 -9.52 -0.04 34.09
CA PRO A 314 -8.71 -0.61 33.01
C PRO A 314 -7.22 -0.80 33.38
N ASP A 315 -6.74 -0.29 34.52
CA ASP A 315 -5.34 -0.39 34.96
C ASP A 315 -5.06 -1.33 36.15
N ALA A 316 -6.04 -2.14 36.59
CA ALA A 316 -5.83 -3.06 37.71
C ALA A 316 -5.27 -4.43 37.28
N VAL A 317 -3.99 -4.48 36.87
CA VAL A 317 -3.22 -5.73 36.88
C VAL A 317 -2.73 -5.97 38.31
N LYS A 318 -3.28 -7.00 38.96
CA LYS A 318 -2.76 -7.51 40.23
C LYS A 318 -1.44 -8.23 39.97
N ASP A 319 -0.39 -7.72 40.60
CA ASP A 319 0.89 -8.37 40.80
C ASP A 319 0.71 -9.52 41.79
N ASP A 320 0.66 -10.76 41.29
CA ASP A 320 0.66 -11.96 42.13
C ASP A 320 2.09 -12.21 42.61
N GLY A 321 2.38 -11.72 43.82
CA GLY A 321 3.67 -11.84 44.47
C GLY A 321 4.13 -13.30 44.67
N ASP A 322 5.39 -13.51 44.27
CA ASP A 322 6.28 -14.63 44.54
C ASP A 322 6.24 -15.11 46.02
N PRO A 323 6.07 -16.42 46.30
CA PRO A 323 5.93 -16.94 47.67
C PRO A 323 7.23 -17.07 48.48
N TYR A 324 8.37 -16.51 48.04
CA TYR A 324 9.63 -16.61 48.79
C TYR A 324 10.33 -15.27 49.03
N ALA A 325 9.79 -14.43 49.92
CA ALA A 325 10.55 -13.29 50.45
C ALA A 325 10.28 -13.08 51.95
N GLY A 326 10.91 -13.90 52.77
CA GLY A 326 11.22 -13.57 54.15
C GLY A 326 12.61 -12.96 54.26
N VAL A 327 12.80 -12.13 55.29
CA VAL A 327 14.06 -11.58 55.83
C VAL A 327 14.49 -10.21 55.28
N GLY A 328 14.05 -9.15 55.99
CA GLY A 328 14.94 -8.41 56.89
C GLY A 328 15.68 -7.17 56.36
N ASN A 329 15.66 -6.14 57.23
CA ASN A 329 16.43 -4.88 57.25
C ASN A 329 16.03 -3.83 56.19
N GLY A 330 15.79 -2.56 56.51
CA GLY A 330 16.30 -1.76 57.61
C GLY A 330 17.12 -0.60 57.02
N TYR A 331 16.82 0.62 57.47
CA TYR A 331 17.55 1.88 57.30
C TYR A 331 16.98 2.94 56.33
N ALA A 332 16.65 4.06 56.97
CA ALA A 332 16.37 5.39 56.47
C ALA A 332 17.55 6.01 55.70
N GLY A 333 17.24 6.99 54.86
CA GLY A 333 18.24 7.95 54.37
C GLY A 333 17.64 8.90 53.33
N GLY A 334 17.62 10.20 53.65
CA GLY A 334 17.04 11.24 52.80
C GLY A 334 17.79 11.45 51.48
N ILE A 335 17.04 11.94 50.51
CA ILE A 335 17.53 12.59 49.30
C ILE A 335 17.99 14.00 49.68
N PRO A 336 19.15 14.48 49.19
CA PRO A 336 19.28 15.87 48.84
C PRO A 336 19.33 16.04 47.32
N ASP A 337 18.62 17.06 46.88
CA ASP A 337 18.72 17.68 45.57
C ASP A 337 20.18 18.00 45.21
N ASN A 338 20.48 17.92 43.92
CA ASN A 338 21.35 18.90 43.29
C ASN A 338 21.11 18.93 41.79
N ASP A 339 20.61 20.08 41.34
CA ASP A 339 21.08 20.75 40.13
C ASP A 339 22.61 20.70 40.07
N ASP A 340 23.17 20.32 38.92
CA ASP A 340 24.09 21.17 38.15
C ASP A 340 24.87 20.37 37.09
N MET A 341 25.07 21.05 35.95
CA MET A 341 26.28 21.06 35.12
C MET A 341 26.56 19.95 34.07
N VAL A 342 26.53 20.45 32.82
CA VAL A 342 27.47 20.27 31.68
C VAL A 342 27.20 19.16 30.67
#